data_AF-A0A9D8HJI1-F1
#
_entry.id   AF-A0A9D8HJI1-F1
#
_cell.length_a   1.000
_cell.length_b   1.000
_cell.length_c   1.000
_cell.angle_alpha   90.00
_cell.angle_beta   90.00
_cell.angle_gamma   90.00
#
_symmetry.space_group_name_H-M   'P 1'
#
loop_
_entity.id
_entity.type
_entity.pdbx_description
1 polymer ?
#
loop_
_entity_poly.entity_id
_entity_poly.type
_entity_poly.pdbx_seq_one_letter_code
_entity_poly.pdbx_strand_id
1 'polypeptide(L)'
;RLDRDEAADAAAEVFTVAWRKIAHLPPEPDTLPWLYGVARRVVANSARSRRRRQRLAIRAAAQATEWSHTPDPAGVLVALELLRSGDREILRLAAWEGLDPREMGLVLGCSPNAAAIRLHRARRRLEDAMNDTEGEP
;
A
#
# COMPACT_ATOMS: atom_id res chain seq x y z
N ARG A 1 7.99 -18.97 -10.65
CA ARG A 1 8.83 -19.72 -9.69
C ARG A 1 9.08 -18.81 -8.50
N LEU A 2 9.05 -19.34 -7.29
CA LEU A 2 9.58 -18.66 -6.12
C LEU A 2 11.09 -18.89 -6.09
N ASP A 3 11.85 -17.94 -5.59
CA ASP A 3 13.24 -18.20 -5.20
C ASP A 3 13.28 -19.02 -3.90
N ARG A 4 14.50 -19.31 -3.42
CA ARG A 4 14.69 -20.16 -2.24
C ARG A 4 14.15 -19.53 -0.95
N ASP A 5 14.32 -18.22 -0.79
CA ASP A 5 13.93 -17.51 0.42
C ASP A 5 12.41 -17.29 0.41
N GLU A 6 11.84 -16.95 -0.74
CA GLU A 6 10.40 -16.89 -0.96
C GLU A 6 9.71 -18.25 -0.72
N ALA A 7 10.38 -19.36 -1.03
CA ALA A 7 9.88 -20.70 -0.74
C ALA A 7 9.90 -21.03 0.76
N ALA A 8 10.94 -20.59 1.49
CA ALA A 8 11.03 -20.75 2.93
C ALA A 8 9.96 -19.94 3.66
N ASP A 9 9.76 -18.68 3.28
CA ASP A 9 8.71 -17.81 3.82
C ASP A 9 7.31 -18.38 3.54
N ALA A 10 7.07 -18.87 2.33
CA ALA A 10 5.81 -19.51 1.96
C ALA A 10 5.56 -20.76 2.82
N ALA A 11 6.59 -21.58 3.08
CA ALA A 11 6.45 -22.74 3.95
C ALA A 11 6.11 -22.33 5.39
N ALA A 12 6.79 -21.32 5.94
CA ALA A 12 6.51 -20.79 7.27
C ALA A 12 5.06 -20.28 7.39
N GLU A 13 4.56 -19.59 6.36
CA GLU A 13 3.18 -19.09 6.33
C GLU A 13 2.15 -20.23 6.25
N VAL A 14 2.43 -21.29 5.47
CA VAL A 14 1.60 -22.50 5.42
C VAL A 14 1.48 -23.16 6.79
N PHE A 15 2.61 -23.39 7.47
CA PHE A 15 2.62 -24.01 8.79
C PHE A 15 2.00 -23.09 9.86
N THR A 16 2.14 -21.77 9.73
CA THR A 16 1.44 -20.82 10.61
C THR A 16 -0.08 -20.94 10.46
N VAL A 17 -0.58 -21.07 9.23
CA VAL A 17 -2.02 -21.29 8.97
C VAL A 17 -2.46 -22.64 9.52
N ALA A 18 -1.66 -23.70 9.33
CA ALA A 18 -1.94 -25.03 9.87
C ALA A 18 -2.02 -24.99 11.41
N TRP A 19 -1.06 -24.35 12.07
CA TRP A 19 -1.02 -24.21 13.53
C TRP A 19 -2.24 -23.45 14.07
N ARG A 20 -2.61 -22.32 13.46
CA ARG A 20 -3.82 -21.56 13.84
C ARG A 20 -5.11 -22.37 13.67
N LYS A 21 -5.12 -23.35 12.76
CA LYS A 21 -6.27 -24.20 12.45
C LYS A 21 -6.10 -25.63 12.95
N ILE A 22 -5.19 -25.88 13.89
CA ILE A 22 -4.85 -27.24 14.32
C ILE A 22 -6.06 -28.01 14.87
N ALA A 23 -6.98 -27.31 15.54
CA ALA A 23 -8.24 -27.88 16.03
C ALA A 23 -9.26 -28.24 14.93
N HIS A 24 -9.07 -27.74 13.71
CA HIS A 24 -9.94 -27.95 12.55
C HIS A 24 -9.21 -28.63 11.39
N LEU A 25 -8.05 -29.24 11.69
CA LEU A 25 -7.24 -29.89 10.68
C LEU A 25 -7.97 -31.18 10.24
N PRO A 26 -8.14 -31.42 8.94
CA PRO A 26 -8.76 -32.67 8.48
C PRO A 26 -7.94 -33.87 8.97
N PRO A 27 -8.59 -34.95 9.42
CA PRO A 27 -7.87 -36.17 9.78
C PRO A 27 -7.21 -36.80 8.54
N GLU A 28 -6.26 -37.69 8.77
CA GLU A 28 -5.67 -38.48 7.68
C GLU A 28 -6.75 -39.32 6.97
N PRO A 29 -6.70 -39.44 5.64
CA PRO A 29 -5.61 -39.07 4.73
C PRO A 29 -5.68 -37.64 4.15
N ASP A 30 -6.67 -36.83 4.55
CA ASP A 30 -6.98 -35.54 3.91
C ASP A 30 -6.08 -34.39 4.39
N THR A 31 -5.27 -34.63 5.42
CA THR A 31 -4.31 -33.68 6.00
C THR A 31 -3.32 -33.15 4.96
N LEU A 32 -2.66 -34.03 4.22
CA LEU A 32 -1.68 -33.65 3.18
C LEU A 32 -2.33 -32.89 2.00
N PRO A 33 -3.43 -33.38 1.40
CA PRO A 33 -4.18 -32.63 0.39
C PRO A 33 -4.59 -31.22 0.85
N TRP A 34 -5.02 -31.08 2.11
CA TRP A 34 -5.39 -29.79 2.67
C TRP A 34 -4.20 -28.84 2.78
N LEU A 35 -3.04 -29.32 3.24
CA LEU A 35 -1.80 -28.55 3.31
C LEU A 35 -1.34 -28.09 1.92
N TYR A 36 -1.44 -28.93 0.89
CA TYR A 36 -1.18 -28.52 -0.50
C TYR A 36 -2.14 -27.42 -0.96
N GLY A 37 -3.41 -27.49 -0.57
CA GLY A 37 -4.40 -26.44 -0.83
C GLY A 37 -4.03 -25.10 -0.20
N VAL A 38 -3.54 -25.11 1.05
CA VAL A 38 -3.04 -23.92 1.75
C VAL A 38 -1.79 -23.38 1.07
N ALA A 39 -0.80 -24.24 0.77
CA ALA A 39 0.42 -23.87 0.06
C ALA A 39 0.13 -23.19 -1.28
N ARG A 40 -0.79 -23.75 -2.07
CA ARG A 40 -1.20 -23.14 -3.34
C ARG A 40 -1.76 -21.73 -3.16
N ARG A 41 -2.58 -21.50 -2.12
CA ARG A 41 -3.15 -20.17 -1.82
C ARG A 41 -2.09 -19.18 -1.37
N VAL A 42 -1.15 -19.60 -0.52
CA VAL A 42 -0.02 -18.79 -0.05
C VAL A 42 0.84 -18.34 -1.24
N VAL A 43 1.27 -19.28 -2.09
CA VAL A 43 2.06 -18.98 -3.30
C VAL A 43 1.32 -18.02 -4.24
N ALA A 44 0.01 -18.25 -4.46
CA ALA A 44 -0.79 -17.38 -5.31
C ALA A 44 -0.93 -15.96 -4.73
N ASN A 45 -1.07 -15.82 -3.41
CA ASN A 45 -1.13 -14.52 -2.73
C ASN A 45 0.22 -13.79 -2.78
N SER A 46 1.34 -14.49 -2.55
CA SER A 46 2.67 -13.88 -2.62
C SER A 46 2.94 -13.33 -4.04
N ALA A 47 2.57 -14.08 -5.09
CA ALA A 47 2.72 -13.64 -6.47
C ALA A 47 1.86 -12.41 -6.79
N ARG A 48 0.59 -12.35 -6.33
CA ARG A 48 -0.26 -11.16 -6.50
C ARG A 48 0.28 -9.96 -5.73
N SER A 49 0.77 -10.17 -4.50
CA SER A 49 1.36 -9.12 -3.67
C SER A 49 2.61 -8.53 -4.33
N ARG A 50 3.51 -9.38 -4.86
CA ARG A 50 4.70 -8.95 -5.61
C ARG A 50 4.36 -8.14 -6.85
N ARG A 51 3.40 -8.60 -7.67
CA ARG A 51 2.94 -7.85 -8.85
C ARG A 51 2.31 -6.50 -8.48
N ARG A 52 1.65 -6.41 -7.32
CA ARG A 52 1.12 -5.14 -6.79
C ARG A 52 2.26 -4.22 -6.36
N ARG A 53 3.24 -4.74 -5.59
CA ARG A 53 4.44 -4.00 -5.14
C ARG A 53 5.28 -3.51 -6.32
N GLN A 54 5.50 -4.33 -7.34
CA GLN A 54 6.20 -3.91 -8.57
C GLN A 54 5.46 -2.81 -9.31
N ARG A 55 4.13 -2.90 -9.45
CA ARG A 55 3.33 -1.82 -10.05
C ARG A 55 3.38 -0.53 -9.22
N LEU A 56 3.39 -0.64 -7.90
CA LEU A 56 3.59 0.51 -7.01
C LEU A 56 4.99 1.11 -7.16
N ALA A 57 6.04 0.27 -7.22
CA ALA A 57 7.42 0.72 -7.40
C ALA A 57 7.63 1.41 -8.75
N ILE A 58 7.04 0.89 -9.83
CA ILE A 58 7.08 1.53 -11.16
C ILE A 58 6.38 2.90 -11.13
N ARG A 59 5.20 2.99 -10.50
CA ARG A 59 4.52 4.29 -10.34
C ARG A 59 5.31 5.24 -9.46
N ALA A 60 5.90 4.76 -8.37
CA ALA A 60 6.70 5.57 -7.46
C ALA A 60 7.98 6.07 -8.13
N ALA A 61 8.64 5.25 -8.95
CA ALA A 61 9.81 5.66 -9.74
C ALA A 61 9.45 6.69 -10.82
N ALA A 62 8.29 6.53 -11.48
CA ALA A 62 7.78 7.53 -12.41
C ALA A 62 7.49 8.87 -11.70
N GLN A 63 6.92 8.82 -10.50
CA GLN A 63 6.67 9.99 -9.65
C GLN A 63 7.95 10.63 -9.09
N ALA A 64 8.95 9.83 -8.73
CA ALA A 64 10.22 10.33 -8.19
C ALA A 64 11.05 11.10 -9.23
N THR A 65 10.97 10.70 -10.51
CA THR A 65 11.57 11.47 -11.62
C THR A 65 10.87 12.81 -11.84
N GLU A 66 9.59 12.92 -11.48
CA GLU A 66 8.78 14.15 -11.54
C GLU A 66 9.09 15.09 -10.34
N TRP A 67 9.48 14.53 -9.18
CA TRP A 67 9.76 15.24 -7.92
C TRP A 67 11.22 15.67 -7.68
N SER A 68 12.09 15.72 -8.70
CA SER A 68 13.49 16.17 -8.55
C SER A 68 13.67 17.67 -8.21
N HIS A 69 12.60 18.42 -7.94
CA HIS A 69 12.68 19.76 -7.34
C HIS A 69 12.56 19.59 -5.82
N THR A 70 13.67 19.78 -5.10
CA THR A 70 13.65 19.83 -3.63
C THR A 70 12.81 21.02 -3.20
N PRO A 71 11.63 20.83 -2.57
CA PRO A 71 10.82 21.96 -2.17
C PRO A 71 11.31 22.55 -0.85
N ASP A 72 11.18 23.86 -0.72
CA ASP A 72 11.39 24.57 0.53
C ASP A 72 10.44 24.04 1.62
N PRO A 73 10.94 23.54 2.78
CA PRO A 73 10.11 23.07 3.89
C PRO A 73 9.08 24.10 4.37
N ALA A 74 9.37 25.40 4.24
CA ALA A 74 8.41 26.46 4.58
C ALA A 74 7.26 26.54 3.56
N GLY A 75 7.58 26.44 2.26
CA GLY A 75 6.60 26.38 1.18
C GLY A 75 5.65 25.18 1.28
N VAL A 76 6.15 24.02 1.72
CA VAL A 76 5.31 22.82 1.94
C VAL A 76 4.25 23.04 3.02
N LEU A 77 4.60 23.70 4.12
CA LEU A 77 3.68 23.99 5.23
C LEU A 77 2.57 24.96 4.78
N VAL A 78 2.94 26.04 4.08
CA VAL A 78 1.97 27.01 3.52
C VAL A 78 1.06 26.35 2.50
N ALA A 79 1.61 25.57 1.57
CA ALA A 79 0.84 24.85 0.56
C ALA A 79 -0.13 23.82 1.18
N LEU A 80 0.27 23.14 2.26
CA LEU A 80 -0.61 22.25 3.00
C LEU A 80 -1.80 23.02 3.61
N GLU A 81 -1.60 24.23 4.13
CA GLU A 81 -2.68 25.04 4.71
C GLU A 81 -3.71 25.50 3.67
N LEU A 82 -3.27 25.77 2.43
CA LEU A 82 -4.14 26.14 1.30
C LEU A 82 -5.04 24.99 0.82
N LEU A 83 -4.71 23.75 1.15
CA LEU A 83 -5.54 22.60 0.81
C LEU A 83 -6.82 22.52 1.65
N ARG A 84 -7.87 22.02 1.01
CA ARG A 84 -9.13 21.64 1.68
C ARG A 84 -8.83 20.62 2.79
N SER A 85 -9.59 20.70 3.88
CA SER A 85 -9.42 19.83 5.06
C SER A 85 -9.35 18.34 4.71
N GLY A 86 -10.23 17.87 3.82
CA GLY A 86 -10.25 16.48 3.38
C GLY A 86 -9.06 16.05 2.50
N ASP A 87 -8.39 16.99 1.83
CA ASP A 87 -7.17 16.71 1.07
C ASP A 87 -5.95 16.67 2.00
N ARG A 88 -5.87 17.59 2.99
CA ARG A 88 -4.86 17.52 4.07
C ARG A 88 -4.96 16.22 4.86
N GLU A 89 -6.17 15.82 5.23
CA GLU A 89 -6.40 14.64 6.05
C GLU A 89 -5.92 13.36 5.35
N ILE A 90 -6.24 13.18 4.07
CA ILE A 90 -5.79 11.98 3.34
C ILE A 90 -4.28 11.97 3.10
N LEU A 91 -3.66 13.14 2.91
CA LEU A 91 -2.19 13.26 2.85
C LEU A 91 -1.55 12.89 4.18
N ARG A 92 -2.13 13.33 5.31
CA ARG A 92 -1.65 12.97 6.66
C ARG A 92 -1.71 11.47 6.91
N LEU A 93 -2.86 10.85 6.63
CA LEU A 93 -3.04 9.40 6.80
C LEU A 93 -2.05 8.58 5.95
N ALA A 94 -1.70 9.08 4.76
CA ALA A 94 -0.74 8.40 3.89
C ALA A 94 0.72 8.63 4.31
N ALA A 95 1.10 9.86 4.68
CA ALA A 95 2.50 10.25 4.88
C ALA A 95 2.99 10.11 6.33
N TRP A 96 2.14 10.39 7.32
CA TRP A 96 2.49 10.25 8.75
C TRP A 96 2.06 8.90 9.32
N GLU A 97 0.82 8.48 9.03
CA GLU A 97 0.28 7.22 9.58
C GLU A 97 0.60 6.00 8.71
N GLY A 98 1.10 6.20 7.49
CA GLY A 98 1.53 5.13 6.60
C GLY A 98 0.42 4.20 6.09
N LEU A 99 -0.84 4.65 6.13
CA LEU A 99 -2.00 3.82 5.81
C LEU A 99 -2.14 3.53 4.31
N ASP A 100 -2.59 2.31 3.98
CA ASP A 100 -2.88 1.92 2.61
C ASP A 100 -4.29 2.39 2.15
N PRO A 101 -4.63 2.34 0.84
CA PRO A 101 -5.94 2.80 0.36
C PRO A 101 -7.15 2.08 0.98
N ARG A 102 -6.99 0.83 1.42
CA ARG A 102 -8.06 0.09 2.11
C ARG A 102 -8.27 0.66 3.51
N GLU A 103 -7.19 0.91 4.24
CA GLU A 103 -7.21 1.46 5.59
C GLU A 103 -7.71 2.91 5.60
N MET A 104 -7.21 3.75 4.68
CA MET A 104 -7.72 5.11 4.48
C MET A 104 -9.21 5.12 4.10
N GLY A 105 -9.66 4.15 3.30
CA GLY A 105 -11.08 4.01 2.95
C GLY A 105 -11.96 3.74 4.18
N LEU A 106 -11.49 2.90 5.12
CA LEU A 106 -12.20 2.63 6.37
C LEU A 106 -12.29 3.89 7.24
N VAL A 107 -11.19 4.63 7.40
CA VAL A 107 -11.14 5.87 8.20
C VAL A 107 -12.05 6.95 7.60
N LEU A 108 -12.01 7.12 6.27
CA LEU A 108 -12.72 8.19 5.56
C LEU A 108 -14.14 7.80 5.13
N GLY A 109 -14.63 6.61 5.49
CA GLY A 109 -15.97 6.14 5.13
C GLY A 109 -16.20 5.97 3.63
N CYS A 110 -15.19 5.57 2.86
CA CYS A 110 -15.28 5.42 1.41
C CYS A 110 -14.62 4.14 0.89
N SER A 111 -14.83 3.82 -0.40
CA SER A 111 -14.22 2.63 -0.99
C SER A 111 -12.69 2.77 -1.11
N PRO A 112 -11.92 1.67 -1.10
CA PRO A 112 -10.46 1.74 -1.25
C PRO A 112 -10.01 2.43 -2.55
N ASN A 113 -10.79 2.27 -3.62
CA ASN A 113 -10.54 2.94 -4.89
C ASN A 113 -10.81 4.45 -4.80
N ALA A 114 -11.87 4.87 -4.10
CA ALA A 114 -12.15 6.27 -3.86
C ALA A 114 -11.05 6.94 -3.02
N ALA A 115 -10.54 6.25 -1.99
CA ALA A 115 -9.39 6.72 -1.20
C ALA A 115 -8.13 6.90 -2.06
N ALA A 116 -7.80 5.91 -2.91
CA ALA A 116 -6.65 6.01 -3.82
C ALA A 116 -6.77 7.21 -4.78
N ILE A 117 -7.96 7.42 -5.36
CA ILE A 117 -8.22 8.55 -6.26
C ILE A 117 -8.15 9.89 -5.51
N ARG A 118 -8.68 9.96 -4.28
CA ARG A 118 -8.61 11.17 -3.44
C ARG A 118 -7.15 11.50 -3.09
N LEU A 119 -6.35 10.51 -2.71
CA LEU A 119 -4.94 10.72 -2.39
C LEU A 119 -4.17 11.24 -3.61
N HIS A 120 -4.41 10.66 -4.79
CA HIS A 120 -3.80 11.14 -6.03
C HIS A 120 -4.15 12.60 -6.32
N ARG A 121 -5.43 12.97 -6.19
CA ARG A 121 -5.88 14.36 -6.39
C ARG A 121 -5.31 15.31 -5.34
N ALA A 122 -5.21 14.88 -4.09
CA ALA A 122 -4.62 15.67 -3.02
C ALA A 122 -3.12 15.93 -3.26
N ARG A 123 -2.36 14.94 -3.75
CA ARG A 123 -0.94 15.15 -4.15
C ARG A 123 -0.78 16.16 -5.27
N ARG A 124 -1.61 16.06 -6.33
CA ARG A 124 -1.59 17.04 -7.43
C ARG A 124 -1.88 18.45 -6.96
N ARG A 125 -2.88 18.62 -6.09
CA ARG A 125 -3.20 19.94 -5.53
C ARG A 125 -2.10 20.48 -4.62
N LEU A 126 -1.39 19.60 -3.90
CA LEU A 126 -0.24 20.00 -3.11
C LEU A 126 0.90 20.50 -4.00
N GLU A 127 1.20 19.78 -5.09
CA GLU A 127 2.17 20.20 -6.11
C GLU A 127 1.78 21.56 -6.72
N ASP A 128 0.52 21.72 -7.15
CA ASP A 128 0.03 22.97 -7.71
C ASP A 128 0.19 24.14 -6.71
N ALA A 129 -0.20 23.93 -5.45
CA ALA A 129 -0.07 24.95 -4.40
C ALA A 129 1.39 25.29 -4.08
N MET A 130 2.30 24.32 -4.12
CA MET A 130 3.72 24.57 -3.91
C MET A 130 4.32 25.40 -5.05
N ASN A 131 3.95 25.10 -6.30
CA ASN A 131 4.36 25.88 -7.46
C ASN A 131 3.82 27.32 -7.43
N ASP A 132 2.58 27.52 -6.93
CA ASP A 132 2.00 28.85 -6.75
C ASP A 132 2.73 29.66 -5.65
N THR A 133 3.24 28.98 -4.61
CA THR A 133 3.98 29.63 -3.50
C THR A 133 5.43 29.97 -3.87
N GLU A 134 6.04 29.22 -4.78
CA GLU A 134 7.39 29.49 -5.32
C GLU A 134 7.41 30.61 -6.37
N GLY A 135 6.24 31.05 -6.86
CA GLY A 135 6.07 32.05 -7.92
C GLY A 135 5.92 33.50 -7.47
N GLU A 136 6.04 33.82 -6.19
CA GLU A 136 5.96 35.20 -5.68
C GLU A 136 7.36 35.85 -5.61
N PRO A 137 7.63 36.93 -6.38
CA PRO A 137 8.92 37.63 -6.39
C PRO A 137 9.16 38.54 -5.17
#